data_AF-A0A1S2JZL6-F1
#
_entry.id   AF-A0A1S2JZL6-F1
#
_cell.length_a   1.000
_cell.length_b   1.000
_cell.length_c   1.000
_cell.angle_alpha   90.00
_cell.angle_beta   90.00
_cell.angle_gamma   90.00
#
_symmetry.space_group_name_H-M   'P 1'
#
loop_
_entity.id
_entity.type
_entity.pdbx_description
1 polymer ?
#
loop_
_entity_poly.entity_id
_entity_poly.type
_entity_poly.pdbx_seq_one_letter_code
_entity_poly.pdbx_strand_id
1 'polypeptide(L)'
;MLSTMQDVPLTVTRILHHGMTIHGKSQITTWTGDPDAPRRRSFAEAGARATRLAGALRDGLGVAEGDRVATLMWNRVSKTRGGPLGA
;
A
#
# COMPACT_ATOMS: atom_id res chain seq x y z
N MET A 1 -24.86 -8.82 30.40
CA MET A 1 -25.64 -8.52 29.17
C MET A 1 -24.69 -7.83 28.20
N LEU A 2 -24.61 -8.27 26.94
CA LEU A 2 -23.75 -7.65 25.92
C LEU A 2 -24.46 -6.44 25.29
N SER A 3 -23.68 -5.46 24.84
CA SER A 3 -24.18 -4.23 24.19
C SER A 3 -24.73 -4.52 22.78
N THR A 4 -25.58 -3.62 22.26
CA THR A 4 -26.09 -3.63 20.88
C THR A 4 -25.19 -2.86 19.89
N MET A 5 -24.03 -2.39 20.34
CA MET A 5 -23.06 -1.74 19.45
C MET A 5 -22.53 -2.72 18.40
N GLN A 6 -22.17 -2.18 17.25
CA GLN A 6 -21.59 -2.96 16.15
C GLN A 6 -20.21 -3.49 16.57
N ASP A 7 -20.03 -4.81 16.43
CA ASP A 7 -18.74 -5.44 16.64
C ASP A 7 -17.96 -5.48 15.32
N VAL A 8 -16.90 -4.66 15.26
CA VAL A 8 -16.14 -4.41 14.04
C VAL A 8 -14.66 -4.33 14.38
N PRO A 9 -13.79 -5.15 13.76
CA PRO A 9 -12.37 -5.15 14.08
C PRO A 9 -11.65 -3.91 13.55
N LEU A 10 -10.74 -3.36 14.36
CA LEU A 10 -9.88 -2.23 14.04
C LEU A 10 -8.66 -2.68 13.25
N THR A 11 -8.81 -2.78 11.93
CA THR A 11 -7.74 -3.28 11.04
C THR A 11 -7.13 -2.16 10.17
N VAL A 12 -5.84 -2.29 9.86
CA VAL A 12 -5.14 -1.40 8.90
C VAL A 12 -5.78 -1.51 7.51
N THR A 13 -6.24 -2.70 7.12
CA THR A 13 -6.96 -2.92 5.85
C THR A 13 -8.20 -2.03 5.74
N ARG A 14 -8.91 -1.77 6.85
CA ARG A 14 -10.10 -0.91 6.85
C ARG A 14 -9.75 0.56 6.62
N ILE A 15 -8.61 1.02 7.13
CA ILE A 15 -8.07 2.35 6.83
C ILE A 15 -7.77 2.47 5.34
N LEU A 16 -7.08 1.47 4.76
CA LEU A 16 -6.79 1.43 3.33
C LEU A 16 -8.08 1.46 2.50
N HIS A 17 -9.06 0.62 2.85
CA HIS A 17 -10.33 0.54 2.15
C HIS A 17 -11.09 1.87 2.18
N HIS A 18 -11.15 2.55 3.33
CA HIS A 18 -11.75 3.89 3.41
C HIS A 18 -11.02 4.90 2.52
N GLY A 19 -9.70 4.89 2.51
CA GLY A 19 -8.90 5.74 1.61
C GLY A 19 -9.17 5.47 0.14
N MET A 20 -9.32 4.20 -0.25
CA MET A 20 -9.64 3.81 -1.63
C MET A 20 -11.03 4.24 -2.07
N THR A 21 -12.02 4.17 -1.19
CA THR A 21 -13.43 4.41 -1.54
C THR A 21 -13.82 5.87 -1.40
N ILE A 22 -13.56 6.48 -0.24
CA ILE A 22 -13.98 7.85 0.07
C ILE A 22 -13.01 8.87 -0.53
N HIS A 23 -11.71 8.57 -0.49
CA HIS A 23 -10.65 9.46 -0.98
C HIS A 23 -9.96 8.94 -2.23
N GLY A 24 -10.61 8.05 -2.98
CA GLY A 24 -9.98 7.32 -4.08
C GLY A 24 -9.29 8.19 -5.13
N LYS A 25 -9.82 9.40 -5.39
CA LYS A 25 -9.28 10.37 -6.35
C LYS A 25 -8.15 11.25 -5.79
N SER A 26 -7.98 11.30 -4.48
CA SER A 26 -6.93 12.09 -3.82
C SER A 26 -5.55 11.60 -4.24
N GLN A 27 -4.63 12.55 -4.45
CA GLN A 27 -3.33 12.27 -5.05
C GLN A 27 -2.23 12.06 -3.99
N ILE A 28 -1.52 10.96 -4.12
CA ILE A 28 -0.25 10.68 -3.43
C ILE A 28 0.86 11.16 -4.36
N THR A 29 1.60 12.19 -3.94
CA THR A 29 2.72 12.75 -4.70
C THR A 29 4.02 12.32 -4.05
N THR A 30 4.90 11.69 -4.82
CA THR A 30 6.22 11.26 -4.35
C THR A 30 7.32 11.97 -5.14
N TRP A 31 8.28 12.52 -4.40
CA TRP A 31 9.53 13.05 -4.97
C TRP A 31 10.63 11.99 -4.95
N THR A 32 11.27 11.73 -6.08
CA THR A 32 12.28 10.67 -6.19
C THR A 32 13.63 11.15 -6.74
N GLY A 33 13.79 12.45 -7.02
CA GLY A 33 15.03 13.04 -7.57
C GLY A 33 15.36 12.68 -9.02
N ASP A 34 14.69 11.66 -9.58
CA ASP A 34 14.80 11.17 -10.97
C ASP A 34 14.12 12.13 -11.98
N PRO A 35 14.46 12.11 -13.29
CA PRO A 35 13.91 13.00 -14.31
C PRO A 35 12.38 12.98 -14.42
N ASP A 36 11.75 11.87 -14.03
CA ASP A 36 10.31 11.70 -14.08
C ASP A 36 9.58 12.06 -12.75
N ALA A 37 10.22 12.83 -11.87
CA ALA A 37 9.59 13.35 -10.65
C ALA A 37 8.82 14.67 -10.91
N PRO A 38 7.71 14.95 -10.20
CA PRO A 38 7.10 14.12 -9.16
C PRO A 38 6.21 13.02 -9.75
N ARG A 39 6.25 11.84 -9.13
CA ARG A 39 5.33 10.75 -9.45
C ARG A 39 4.02 10.96 -8.69
N ARG A 40 2.90 10.85 -9.38
CA ARG A 40 1.56 10.95 -8.80
C ARG A 40 0.81 9.63 -8.97
N ARG A 41 0.03 9.27 -7.96
CA ARG A 41 -0.86 8.11 -7.96
C ARG A 41 -2.07 8.41 -7.09
N SER A 42 -3.25 7.94 -7.46
CA SER A 42 -4.44 8.08 -6.63
C SER A 42 -4.46 7.07 -5.47
N PHE A 43 -5.22 7.34 -4.41
CA PHE A 43 -5.42 6.36 -3.32
C PHE A 43 -6.05 5.06 -3.84
N ALA A 44 -6.97 5.14 -4.81
CA ALA A 44 -7.58 3.96 -5.41
C ALA A 44 -6.53 3.07 -6.12
N GLU A 45 -5.63 3.68 -6.90
CA GLU A 45 -4.56 2.95 -7.58
C GLU A 45 -3.51 2.38 -6.62
N ALA A 46 -3.19 3.11 -5.55
CA ALA A 46 -2.25 2.65 -4.53
C ALA A 46 -2.83 1.43 -3.78
N GLY A 47 -4.09 1.49 -3.38
CA GLY A 47 -4.77 0.38 -2.72
C GLY A 47 -4.94 -0.84 -3.62
N ALA A 48 -5.32 -0.66 -4.89
CA ALA A 48 -5.38 -1.76 -5.85
C ALA A 48 -4.02 -2.47 -6.01
N ARG A 49 -2.91 -1.73 -5.97
CA ARG A 49 -1.57 -2.33 -5.99
C ARG A 49 -1.22 -3.05 -4.70
N ALA A 50 -1.56 -2.48 -3.55
CA ALA A 50 -1.32 -3.11 -2.25
C ALA A 50 -2.07 -4.46 -2.15
N THR A 51 -3.32 -4.52 -2.60
CA THR A 51 -4.10 -5.77 -2.65
C THR A 51 -3.46 -6.81 -3.56
N ARG A 52 -2.98 -6.42 -4.75
CA ARG A 52 -2.26 -7.35 -5.64
C ARG A 52 -0.97 -7.87 -5.02
N LEU A 53 -0.21 -7.01 -4.35
CA LEU A 53 1.01 -7.41 -3.66
C LEU A 53 0.70 -8.39 -2.52
N ALA A 54 -0.35 -8.14 -1.74
CA ALA A 54 -0.77 -9.05 -0.67
C ALA A 54 -1.13 -10.45 -1.20
N GLY A 55 -1.87 -10.52 -2.32
CA GLY A 55 -2.15 -11.80 -2.99
C GLY A 55 -0.88 -12.50 -3.48
N ALA A 56 0.03 -11.76 -4.13
CA ALA A 56 1.30 -12.31 -4.59
C ALA A 56 2.20 -12.82 -3.45
N LEU A 57 2.22 -12.14 -2.30
CA LEU A 57 2.96 -12.57 -1.11
C LEU A 57 2.41 -13.87 -0.55
N ARG A 58 1.08 -13.97 -0.43
CA ARG A 58 0.40 -15.18 0.08
C ARG A 58 0.53 -16.34 -0.88
N ASP A 59 0.04 -16.16 -2.11
CA ASP A 59 -0.17 -17.27 -3.05
C ASP A 59 1.11 -17.58 -3.85
N GLY A 60 1.93 -16.56 -4.11
CA GLY A 60 3.15 -16.69 -4.92
C GLY A 60 4.42 -16.94 -4.11
N LEU A 61 4.51 -16.42 -2.88
CA LEU A 61 5.70 -16.52 -2.03
C LEU A 61 5.46 -17.27 -0.72
N GLY A 62 4.24 -17.72 -0.45
CA GLY A 62 3.91 -18.56 0.71
C GLY A 62 3.95 -17.84 2.06
N VAL A 63 3.82 -16.51 2.09
CA VAL A 63 3.79 -15.74 3.34
C VAL A 63 2.53 -16.10 4.14
N ALA A 64 2.72 -16.58 5.37
CA ALA A 64 1.66 -16.99 6.27
C ALA A 64 1.33 -15.92 7.33
N GLU A 65 0.28 -16.18 8.10
CA GLU A 65 -0.06 -15.34 9.25
C GLU A 65 1.06 -15.40 10.30
N GLY A 66 1.48 -14.22 10.79
CA GLY A 66 2.59 -14.09 11.74
C GLY A 66 3.98 -13.97 11.10
N ASP A 67 4.12 -14.20 9.80
CA ASP A 67 5.39 -14.03 9.11
C ASP A 67 5.81 -12.56 9.02
N ARG A 68 7.14 -12.34 9.02
CA ARG A 68 7.73 -11.00 8.94
C ARG A 68 8.08 -10.68 7.49
N VAL A 69 7.57 -9.54 7.01
CA VAL A 69 7.90 -9.00 5.68
C VAL A 69 8.69 -7.72 5.86
N ALA A 70 9.99 -7.76 5.57
CA ALA A 70 10.88 -6.60 5.71
C ALA A 70 10.89 -5.72 4.46
N THR A 71 11.08 -4.41 4.65
CA THR A 71 11.30 -3.46 3.54
C THR A 71 12.53 -2.62 3.81
N LEU A 72 13.34 -2.39 2.77
CA LEU A 72 14.41 -1.39 2.74
C LEU A 72 14.04 -0.39 1.66
N MET A 73 13.25 0.62 2.03
CA MET A 73 12.68 1.56 1.07
C MET A 73 12.46 2.94 1.69
N TRP A 74 12.70 3.99 0.89
CA TRP A 74 12.35 5.37 1.20
C TRP A 74 10.83 5.60 1.19
N ASN A 75 10.38 6.76 1.68
CA ASN A 75 8.98 7.17 1.60
C ASN A 75 8.55 7.39 0.13
N ARG A 76 7.98 6.36 -0.50
CA ARG A 76 7.51 6.40 -1.90
C ARG A 76 6.32 5.49 -2.16
N VAL A 77 5.45 5.90 -3.07
CA VAL A 77 4.22 5.15 -3.43
C VAL A 77 4.48 3.90 -4.28
N SER A 78 5.60 3.83 -4.99
CA SER A 78 6.01 2.63 -5.73
C SER A 78 7.51 2.62 -6.03
N LYS A 79 8.09 1.41 -6.06
CA LYS A 79 9.41 1.13 -6.62
C LYS A 79 9.30 1.06 -8.14
N THR A 80 10.09 1.87 -8.85
CA THR A 80 10.26 1.75 -10.31
C THR A 80 11.19 0.57 -10.60
N ARG A 81 10.92 -0.20 -11.65
CA ARG A 81 11.88 -1.18 -12.17
C ARG A 81 13.02 -0.40 -12.85
N GLY A 82 14.23 -0.52 -12.29
CA GLY A 82 15.50 -0.21 -12.98
C GLY A 82 15.83 1.28 -13.19
N GLY A 83 16.64 1.82 -12.29
CA GLY A 83 17.64 2.87 -12.55
C GLY A 83 18.89 2.46 -11.76
N PRO A 84 20.12 2.75 -12.24
CA PRO A 84 21.33 2.20 -11.66
C PRO A 84 21.42 2.55 -10.18
N LEU A 85 21.80 1.56 -9.37
CA LEU A 85 22.36 1.81 -8.04
C LEU A 85 23.61 2.66 -8.25
N GLY A 86 23.49 3.99 -8.10
CA GLY A 86 24.61 4.88 -8.41
C GLY A 86 24.33 6.33 -8.03
N ALA A 87 24.45 6.62 -6.74
CA ALA A 87 25.13 7.77 -6.12
C ALA A 87 24.66 7.88 -4.65
#